data_AF-A0A0E0R8I0-F1
#
_entry.id   AF-A0A0E0R8I0-F1
#
_cell.length_a   1.000
_cell.length_b   1.000
_cell.length_c   1.000
_cell.angle_alpha   90.00
_cell.angle_beta   90.00
_cell.angle_gamma   90.00
#
_symmetry.space_group_name_H-M   'P 1'
#
loop_
_entity.id
_entity.type
_entity.pdbx_description
1 polymer ?
#
loop_
_entity_poly.entity_id
_entity_poly.type
_entity_poly.pdbx_seq_one_letter_code
_entity_poly.pdbx_strand_id
1 'polypeptide(L)'
;MLDFMNQSSLGVRLEQMSLARYEAVAVTTEIQEEILREMGIDPSFGIGCLGKVNVMYEDDMELMVKFYQFVAKEEMAIDEAELDPIEFAEKIHAQHKLQEQQLKMLIQMRKYNPESQSVILETLRKQLESANFDTDASILTPEQIQEIVEN
;
A
#
# COMPACT_ATOMS: atom_id res chain seq x y z
N MET A 1 16.04 47.20 11.62
CA MET A 1 16.66 45.98 12.17
C MET A 1 15.53 45.06 12.63
N LEU A 2 14.76 44.57 11.68
CA LEU A 2 13.68 43.60 11.84
C LEU A 2 13.84 42.69 10.64
N ASP A 3 14.39 41.50 10.84
CA ASP A 3 14.26 40.34 9.95
C ASP A 3 14.86 39.10 10.64
N PHE A 4 14.36 38.83 11.84
CA PHE A 4 14.63 37.59 12.55
C PHE A 4 13.33 37.10 13.17
N MET A 5 12.37 36.72 12.32
CA MET A 5 11.21 35.86 12.64
C MET A 5 10.25 35.84 11.43
N ASN A 6 10.39 34.86 10.52
CA ASN A 6 9.22 34.22 9.88
C ASN A 6 9.61 32.97 9.05
N GLN A 7 10.14 31.92 9.69
CA GLN A 7 10.19 30.57 9.06
C GLN A 7 9.01 29.68 9.52
N SER A 8 7.97 30.26 10.12
CA SER A 8 6.89 29.55 10.81
C SER A 8 5.50 29.85 10.23
N SER A 9 5.40 30.16 8.93
CA SER A 9 4.09 30.17 8.27
C SER A 9 3.76 28.79 7.72
N LEU A 10 2.53 28.31 8.00
CA LEU A 10 1.99 27.06 7.44
C LEU A 10 2.11 27.04 5.91
N GLY A 11 2.02 28.21 5.26
CA GLY A 11 2.18 28.37 3.81
C GLY A 11 3.56 28.00 3.28
N VAL A 12 4.65 28.43 3.95
CA VAL A 12 6.01 28.05 3.53
C VAL A 12 6.26 26.55 3.69
N ARG A 13 5.70 25.93 4.74
CA ARG A 13 5.77 24.47 4.94
C ARG A 13 4.98 23.71 3.89
N LEU A 14 3.79 24.20 3.53
CA LEU A 14 2.96 23.62 2.46
C LEU A 14 3.62 23.77 1.08
N GLU A 15 4.25 24.90 0.78
CA GLU A 15 5.02 25.09 -0.45
C GLU A 15 6.22 24.15 -0.52
N GLN A 16 7.00 24.01 0.56
CA GLN A 16 8.13 23.07 0.63
C GLN A 16 7.66 21.62 0.48
N MET A 17 6.55 21.23 1.12
CA MET A 17 5.95 19.92 0.95
C MET A 17 5.42 19.70 -0.47
N SER A 18 4.92 20.74 -1.13
CA SER A 18 4.48 20.65 -2.52
C SER A 18 5.67 20.48 -3.47
N LEU A 19 6.75 21.24 -3.26
CA LEU A 19 7.96 21.20 -4.08
C LEU A 19 8.66 19.84 -3.93
N ALA A 20 8.84 19.36 -2.70
CA ALA A 20 9.39 18.04 -2.43
C ALA A 20 8.55 16.92 -3.06
N ARG A 21 7.21 17.08 -3.09
CA ARG A 21 6.31 16.13 -3.73
C ARG A 21 6.43 16.17 -5.26
N TYR A 22 6.55 17.36 -5.86
CA TYR A 22 6.80 17.51 -7.29
C TYR A 22 8.16 16.93 -7.70
N GLU A 23 9.20 17.18 -6.91
CA GLU A 23 10.53 16.61 -7.12
C GLU A 23 10.49 15.08 -7.02
N ALA A 24 9.82 14.51 -6.01
CA ALA A 24 9.65 13.07 -5.89
C ALA A 24 8.90 12.46 -7.09
N VAL A 25 7.81 13.10 -7.56
CA VAL A 25 7.06 12.64 -8.74
C VAL A 25 7.88 12.75 -10.02
N ALA A 26 8.67 13.81 -10.18
CA ALA A 26 9.54 13.98 -11.34
C ALA A 26 10.65 12.92 -11.37
N VAL A 27 11.31 12.69 -10.24
CA VAL A 27 12.36 11.67 -10.10
C VAL A 27 11.81 10.27 -10.36
N THR A 28 10.64 9.91 -9.81
CA THR A 28 10.04 8.60 -10.06
C THR A 28 9.60 8.44 -11.51
N THR A 29 9.12 9.50 -12.16
CA THR A 29 8.78 9.47 -13.59
C THR A 29 10.01 9.26 -14.46
N GLU A 30 11.12 9.99 -14.21
CA GLU A 30 12.37 9.83 -14.95
C GLU A 30 12.93 8.41 -14.85
N ILE A 31 12.92 7.84 -13.64
CA ILE A 31 13.35 6.45 -13.40
C ILE A 31 12.44 5.45 -14.13
N GLN A 32 11.12 5.64 -14.08
CA GLN A 32 10.17 4.79 -14.81
C GLN A 32 10.39 4.87 -16.32
N GLU A 33 10.68 6.05 -16.86
CA GLU A 33 10.99 6.21 -18.27
C GLU A 33 12.29 5.50 -18.66
N GLU A 34 13.34 5.61 -17.84
CA GLU A 34 14.62 4.94 -18.07
C GLU A 34 14.44 3.41 -18.09
N ILE A 35 13.78 2.85 -17.08
CA ILE A 35 13.50 1.41 -16.98
C ILE A 35 12.71 0.92 -18.20
N LEU A 36 11.67 1.65 -18.62
CA LEU A 36 10.88 1.30 -19.81
C LEU A 36 11.73 1.33 -21.09
N ARG A 37 12.61 2.33 -21.25
CA ARG A 37 13.54 2.41 -22.39
C ARG A 37 14.50 1.22 -22.40
N GLU A 38 15.05 0.82 -21.25
CA GLU A 38 15.94 -0.35 -21.14
C GLU A 38 15.23 -1.65 -21.53
N MET A 39 13.95 -1.78 -21.21
CA MET A 39 13.11 -2.92 -21.62
C MET A 39 12.68 -2.86 -23.10
N GLY A 40 13.06 -1.82 -23.84
CA GLY A 40 12.66 -1.61 -25.24
C GLY A 40 11.21 -1.16 -25.41
N ILE A 41 10.61 -0.61 -24.36
CA ILE A 41 9.22 -0.13 -24.32
C ILE A 41 9.23 1.40 -24.42
N ASP A 42 8.37 1.97 -25.25
CA ASP A 42 8.17 3.42 -25.29
C ASP A 42 7.62 3.91 -23.92
N PRO A 43 8.27 4.85 -23.23
CA PRO A 43 7.84 5.24 -21.89
C PRO A 43 6.43 5.79 -21.78
N SER A 44 6.03 6.65 -22.73
CA SER A 44 4.69 7.23 -22.75
C SER A 44 3.62 6.15 -22.94
N PHE A 45 3.91 5.17 -23.81
CA PHE A 45 3.07 3.99 -23.98
C PHE A 45 3.03 3.12 -22.72
N GLY A 46 4.19 2.80 -22.13
CA GLY A 46 4.30 1.95 -20.95
C GLY A 46 3.59 2.54 -19.72
N ILE A 47 3.86 3.80 -19.40
CA ILE A 47 3.17 4.53 -18.31
C ILE A 47 1.67 4.62 -18.59
N GLY A 48 1.28 4.92 -19.83
CA GLY A 48 -0.12 4.96 -20.24
C GLY A 48 -0.81 3.60 -20.15
N CYS A 49 -0.09 2.50 -20.36
CA CYS A 49 -0.56 1.13 -20.14
C CYS A 49 -0.71 0.83 -18.66
N LEU A 50 0.30 1.11 -17.82
CA LEU A 50 0.24 0.90 -16.37
C LEU A 50 -0.93 1.65 -15.73
N GLY A 51 -1.16 2.90 -16.12
CA GLY A 51 -2.32 3.68 -15.65
C GLY A 51 -3.68 3.10 -16.07
N LYS A 52 -3.72 2.33 -17.16
CA LYS A 52 -4.93 1.62 -17.61
C LYS A 52 -5.11 0.27 -16.93
N VAL A 53 -4.06 -0.35 -16.39
CA VAL A 53 -4.15 -1.70 -15.80
C VAL A 53 -5.21 -1.73 -14.71
N ASN A 54 -5.14 -0.79 -13.78
CA ASN A 54 -6.06 -0.75 -12.64
C ASN A 54 -7.51 -0.43 -13.06
N VAL A 55 -7.71 0.40 -14.09
CA VAL A 55 -9.06 0.83 -14.53
C VAL A 55 -9.72 -0.16 -15.47
N MET A 56 -8.93 -0.81 -16.34
CA MET A 56 -9.46 -1.71 -17.38
C MET A 56 -9.61 -3.15 -16.90
N TYR A 57 -8.85 -3.55 -15.88
CA TYR A 57 -8.78 -4.94 -15.43
C TYR A 57 -9.11 -5.10 -13.94
N GLU A 58 -9.74 -4.12 -13.29
CA GLU A 58 -10.17 -4.26 -11.89
C GLU A 58 -11.03 -5.50 -11.65
N ASP A 59 -11.86 -5.87 -12.63
CA ASP A 59 -12.73 -7.04 -12.58
C ASP A 59 -12.00 -8.38 -12.85
N ASP A 60 -10.80 -8.34 -13.43
CA ASP A 60 -9.98 -9.54 -13.66
C ASP A 60 -9.13 -9.83 -12.43
N MET A 61 -9.74 -10.55 -11.49
CA MET A 61 -9.13 -10.87 -10.21
C MET A 61 -7.82 -11.67 -10.35
N GLU A 62 -7.69 -12.55 -11.36
CA GLU A 62 -6.45 -13.32 -11.56
C GLU A 62 -5.31 -12.40 -11.98
N LEU A 63 -5.57 -11.49 -12.92
CA LEU A 63 -4.61 -10.49 -13.34
C LEU A 63 -4.26 -9.53 -12.20
N MET A 64 -5.24 -9.02 -11.45
CA MET A 64 -5.00 -8.11 -10.33
C MET A 64 -4.19 -8.77 -9.22
N VAL A 65 -4.42 -10.05 -8.92
CA VAL A 65 -3.59 -10.80 -7.97
C VAL A 65 -2.15 -10.88 -8.46
N LYS A 66 -1.92 -11.18 -9.75
CA LYS A 66 -0.56 -11.22 -10.32
C LYS A 66 0.11 -9.86 -10.31
N PHE A 67 -0.64 -8.81 -10.60
CA PHE A 67 -0.17 -7.43 -10.56
C PHE A 67 0.28 -7.03 -9.15
N TYR A 68 -0.55 -7.23 -8.12
CA TYR A 68 -0.16 -6.91 -6.75
C TYR A 68 0.96 -7.80 -6.20
N GLN A 69 1.07 -9.06 -6.67
CA GLN A 69 2.24 -9.90 -6.39
C GLN A 69 3.53 -9.32 -6.97
N PHE A 70 3.46 -8.64 -8.11
CA PHE A 70 4.60 -7.95 -8.70
C PHE A 70 4.97 -6.70 -7.89
N VAL A 71 3.98 -5.84 -7.58
CA VAL A 71 4.18 -4.64 -6.75
C VAL A 71 4.80 -5.02 -5.39
N ALA A 72 4.32 -6.08 -4.74
CA ALA A 72 4.91 -6.52 -3.47
C ALA A 72 6.38 -6.92 -3.58
N LYS A 73 6.81 -7.49 -4.71
CA LYS A 73 8.23 -7.83 -4.94
C LYS A 73 9.08 -6.61 -5.24
N GLU A 74 8.53 -5.65 -5.96
CA GLU A 74 9.17 -4.35 -6.21
C GLU A 74 9.43 -3.62 -4.89
N GLU A 75 8.41 -3.50 -4.03
CA GLU A 75 8.54 -2.91 -2.69
C GLU A 75 9.62 -3.63 -1.85
N MET A 76 9.66 -4.97 -1.88
CA MET A 76 10.72 -5.73 -1.19
C MET A 76 12.12 -5.45 -1.74
N ALA A 77 12.26 -5.26 -3.05
CA ALA A 77 13.54 -4.97 -3.68
C ALA A 77 14.01 -3.53 -3.37
N ILE A 78 13.08 -2.59 -3.26
CA ILE A 78 13.35 -1.22 -2.81
C ILE A 78 13.79 -1.25 -1.34
N ASP A 79 13.06 -1.95 -0.47
CA ASP A 79 13.42 -2.12 0.94
C ASP A 79 14.82 -2.73 1.12
N GLU A 80 15.16 -3.74 0.33
CA GLU A 80 16.49 -4.37 0.35
C GLU A 80 17.60 -3.40 -0.07
N ALA A 81 17.30 -2.47 -0.99
CA ALA A 81 18.25 -1.47 -1.46
C ALA A 81 18.41 -0.27 -0.51
N GLU A 82 17.36 0.09 0.23
CA GLU A 82 17.33 1.27 1.11
C GLU A 82 17.75 0.97 2.55
N LEU A 83 17.42 -0.20 3.07
CA LEU A 83 17.60 -0.56 4.48
C LEU A 83 18.92 -1.28 4.76
N ASP A 84 19.42 -1.14 5.98
CA ASP A 84 20.51 -1.99 6.45
C ASP A 84 20.05 -3.46 6.57
N PRO A 85 20.95 -4.46 6.44
CA PRO A 85 20.57 -5.88 6.43
C PRO A 85 19.76 -6.35 7.65
N ILE A 86 19.99 -5.73 8.81
CA ILE A 86 19.26 -6.04 10.04
C ILE A 86 17.84 -5.46 9.98
N GLU A 87 17.70 -4.20 9.58
CA GLU A 87 16.41 -3.52 9.47
C GLU A 87 15.54 -4.20 8.41
N PHE A 88 16.12 -4.59 7.27
CA PHE A 88 15.44 -5.37 6.25
C PHE A 88 14.94 -6.72 6.79
N ALA A 89 15.79 -7.46 7.50
CA ALA A 89 15.42 -8.76 8.08
C ALA A 89 14.29 -8.62 9.12
N GLU A 90 14.32 -7.57 9.95
CA GLU A 90 13.27 -7.27 10.92
C GLU A 90 11.94 -6.92 10.22
N LYS A 91 11.99 -6.08 9.18
CA LYS A 91 10.81 -5.71 8.37
C LYS A 91 10.16 -6.92 7.72
N ILE A 92 10.96 -7.78 7.06
CA ILE A 92 10.47 -9.03 6.46
C ILE A 92 9.85 -9.96 7.51
N HIS A 93 10.49 -10.09 8.68
CA HIS A 93 9.94 -10.92 9.75
C HIS A 93 8.59 -10.39 10.26
N ALA A 94 8.47 -9.07 10.47
CA ALA A 94 7.22 -8.44 10.86
C ALA A 94 6.12 -8.64 9.81
N GLN A 95 6.45 -8.46 8.53
CA GLN A 95 5.52 -8.67 7.43
C GLN A 95 5.04 -10.12 7.33
N HIS A 96 5.94 -11.10 7.47
CA HIS A 96 5.58 -12.53 7.50
C HIS A 96 4.61 -12.84 8.65
N LYS A 97 4.89 -12.32 9.85
CA LYS A 97 4.04 -12.52 11.02
C LYS A 97 2.65 -11.93 10.82
N LEU A 98 2.55 -10.74 10.21
CA LEU A 98 1.29 -10.11 9.86
C LEU A 98 0.49 -10.95 8.86
N GLN A 99 1.13 -11.45 7.81
CA GLN A 99 0.49 -12.34 6.82
C GLN A 99 -0.04 -13.63 7.46
N GLU A 100 0.71 -14.23 8.39
CA GLU A 100 0.24 -15.40 9.14
C GLU A 100 -1.02 -15.10 9.96
N GLN A 101 -1.09 -13.91 10.57
CA GLN A 101 -2.25 -13.49 11.35
C GLN A 101 -3.47 -13.25 10.46
N GLN A 102 -3.30 -12.57 9.32
CA GLN A 102 -4.35 -12.39 8.33
C GLN A 102 -4.86 -13.73 7.79
N LEU A 103 -3.97 -14.68 7.50
CA LEU A 103 -4.36 -16.02 7.05
C LEU A 103 -5.19 -16.75 8.11
N LYS A 104 -4.76 -16.70 9.38
CA LYS A 104 -5.52 -17.29 10.49
C LYS A 104 -6.91 -16.66 10.60
N MET A 105 -7.01 -15.34 10.48
CA MET A 105 -8.29 -14.61 10.48
C MET A 105 -9.21 -15.09 9.35
N LEU A 106 -8.71 -15.18 8.12
CA LEU A 106 -9.48 -15.67 6.96
C LEU A 106 -9.96 -17.12 7.14
N ILE A 107 -9.14 -17.98 7.74
CA ILE A 107 -9.52 -19.36 8.08
C ILE A 107 -10.64 -19.38 9.14
N GLN A 108 -10.60 -18.51 10.15
CA GLN A 108 -11.68 -18.39 11.14
C GLN A 108 -12.97 -17.88 10.47
N MET A 109 -12.86 -16.84 9.65
CA MET A 109 -14.00 -16.24 8.94
C MET A 109 -14.75 -17.27 8.06
N ARG A 110 -14.03 -18.21 7.45
CA ARG A 110 -14.62 -19.29 6.63
C ARG A 110 -15.61 -20.18 7.41
N LYS A 111 -15.57 -20.19 8.75
CA LYS A 111 -16.48 -20.99 9.58
C LYS A 111 -17.91 -20.46 9.61
N TYR A 112 -18.11 -19.20 9.21
CA TYR A 112 -19.41 -18.53 9.23
C TYR A 112 -20.11 -18.62 7.85
N ASN A 113 -21.41 -18.31 7.82
CA ASN A 113 -22.18 -18.27 6.58
C ASN A 113 -21.79 -17.04 5.71
N PRO A 114 -22.13 -17.02 4.40
CA PRO A 114 -21.75 -15.94 3.51
C PRO A 114 -22.19 -14.54 3.95
N GLU A 115 -23.38 -14.43 4.57
CA GLU A 115 -23.91 -13.16 5.08
C GLU A 115 -23.03 -12.61 6.20
N SER A 116 -22.72 -13.45 7.20
CA SER A 116 -21.80 -13.13 8.29
C SER A 116 -20.40 -12.82 7.79
N GLN A 117 -19.89 -13.57 6.81
CA GLN A 117 -18.59 -13.27 6.17
C GLN A 117 -18.59 -11.86 5.53
N SER A 118 -19.67 -11.48 4.86
CA SER A 118 -19.80 -10.15 4.27
C SER A 118 -19.80 -9.04 5.33
N VAL A 119 -20.47 -9.25 6.47
CA VAL A 119 -20.48 -8.27 7.58
C VAL A 119 -19.09 -8.13 8.21
N ILE A 120 -18.36 -9.25 8.37
CA ILE A 120 -16.97 -9.24 8.87
C ILE A 120 -16.07 -8.45 7.92
N LEU A 121 -16.14 -8.72 6.61
CA LEU A 121 -15.32 -8.03 5.61
C LEU A 121 -15.65 -6.53 5.53
N GLU A 122 -16.92 -6.17 5.61
CA GLU A 122 -17.35 -4.76 5.60
C GLU A 122 -16.87 -4.02 6.86
N THR A 123 -16.89 -4.68 8.01
CA THR A 123 -16.34 -4.11 9.25
C THR A 123 -14.83 -3.93 9.16
N LEU A 124 -14.12 -4.93 8.64
CA LEU A 124 -12.67 -4.85 8.41
C LEU A 124 -12.32 -3.71 7.44
N ARG A 125 -13.09 -3.54 6.37
CA ARG A 125 -12.92 -2.43 5.43
C ARG A 125 -13.05 -1.08 6.13
N LYS A 126 -14.10 -0.87 6.94
CA LYS A 126 -14.29 0.38 7.69
C LYS A 126 -13.16 0.63 8.69
N GLN A 127 -12.66 -0.42 9.33
CA GLN A 127 -11.50 -0.33 10.22
C GLN A 127 -10.27 0.17 9.46
N LEU A 128 -9.97 -0.42 8.30
CA LEU A 128 -8.87 0.04 7.43
C LEU A 128 -9.06 1.48 6.97
N GLU A 129 -10.25 1.85 6.50
CA GLU A 129 -10.56 3.23 6.08
C GLU A 129 -10.35 4.22 7.24
N SER A 130 -10.78 3.87 8.46
CA SER A 130 -10.60 4.70 9.65
C SER A 130 -9.14 4.84 10.09
N ALA A 131 -8.32 3.82 9.80
CA ALA A 131 -6.89 3.80 10.08
C ALA A 131 -6.04 4.32 8.91
N ASN A 132 -6.64 4.95 7.89
CA ASN A 132 -5.96 5.42 6.69
C ASN A 132 -5.13 4.30 6.01
N PHE A 133 -5.70 3.09 5.95
CA PHE A 133 -5.11 1.89 5.37
C PHE A 133 -3.80 1.43 6.03
N ASP A 134 -3.60 1.73 7.31
CA ASP A 134 -2.52 1.15 8.11
C ASP A 134 -2.61 -0.39 8.11
N THR A 135 -1.52 -1.04 7.75
CA THR A 135 -1.42 -2.50 7.67
C THR A 135 -1.68 -3.19 9.01
N ASP A 136 -1.38 -2.55 10.14
CA ASP A 136 -1.64 -3.13 11.46
C ASP A 136 -3.15 -3.23 11.76
N ALA A 137 -3.95 -2.38 11.11
CA ALA A 137 -5.41 -2.39 11.21
C ALA A 137 -6.08 -3.47 10.33
N SER A 138 -5.31 -4.32 9.65
CA SER A 138 -5.82 -5.38 8.77
C SER A 138 -6.18 -6.70 9.46
N ILE A 139 -6.11 -6.76 10.79
CA ILE A 139 -6.39 -7.97 11.58
C ILE A 139 -7.62 -7.76 12.47
N LEU A 140 -8.45 -8.79 12.54
CA LEU A 140 -9.46 -8.99 13.57
C LEU A 140 -9.12 -10.23 14.39
N THR A 141 -9.24 -10.13 15.71
CA THR A 141 -9.11 -11.30 16.59
C THR A 141 -10.34 -12.21 16.48
N PRO A 142 -10.24 -13.49 16.86
CA PRO A 142 -11.40 -14.38 16.89
C PRO A 142 -12.58 -13.84 17.72
N GLU A 143 -12.27 -13.15 18.83
CA GLU A 143 -13.27 -12.54 19.70
C GLU A 143 -13.99 -11.39 19.00
N GLN A 144 -13.26 -10.54 18.27
CA GLN A 144 -13.86 -9.46 17.48
C GLN A 144 -14.73 -10.02 16.34
N ILE A 145 -14.29 -11.09 15.67
CA ILE A 145 -15.10 -11.75 14.64
C ILE A 145 -16.40 -12.28 15.24
N GLN A 146 -16.34 -12.92 16.41
CA GLN A 146 -17.52 -13.44 17.07
C GLN A 146 -18.49 -12.32 17.48
N GLU A 147 -17.98 -11.23 18.04
CA GLU A 147 -18.76 -10.05 18.38
C GLU A 147 -19.46 -9.43 17.16
N ILE A 148 -18.80 -9.38 16.01
CA ILE A 148 -19.39 -8.87 14.77
C ILE A 148 -20.56 -9.75 14.28
N VAL A 149 -20.49 -11.06 14.50
CA VAL A 149 -21.50 -12.01 14.01
C VAL A 149 -22.69 -12.14 14.97
N GLU A 150 -22.48 -11.90 16.26
CA GLU A 150 -23.52 -11.99 17.29
C GLU A 150 -24.36 -10.70 17.43
N ASN A 151 -23.93 -9.59 16.83
CA ASN A 151 -24.64 -8.31 16.77
C ASN A 151 -25.45 -8.14 15.47
#